data_AF-A0A7S1R9M0-F1
#
_entry.id   AF-A0A7S1R9M0-F1
#
_cell.length_a   1.000
_cell.length_b   1.000
_cell.length_c   1.000
_cell.angle_alpha   90.00
_cell.angle_beta   90.00
_cell.angle_gamma   90.00
#
_symmetry.space_group_name_H-M   'P 1'
#
loop_
_entity.id
_entity.type
_entity.pdbx_description
1 polymer ?
#
loop_
_entity_poly.entity_id
_entity_poly.type
_entity_poly.pdbx_seq_one_letter_code
_entity_poly.pdbx_strand_id
1 'polypeptide(L)'
;RMLVNGWTWILDFVNVMDTLLIMFTGVLPMWILNPMGQKSDFVRVLQVLRILRLLRLIRMFRTVRFLRTGYKLTSGLVNGGTIIFHTYIMIVATLYVFAVFSVYLVGRSPDLDDSVPEQADVKDMFKTVPAAMFTLFDFVTLNDWTGVVRPTQQYTSVLLVLAIMVIMVMTLVLNNLITAVIVTHALSGLKEDTELMAAEKRQEEQSDIRDLRRVFQMTPKESSSFLTKDDFFKAMCTVDSPMRTKLGHMKIALCEAEDVWELLEVPDEGIVEDDFCHGLRALKGEALAKDSFAVAQHIRRINARISRLSARLAGCKGEIDRLRSETATCRKDLSDVLQEVQQFISYIGACVPMDAVTKVPKHMTAFQQKRIAWRCQ
;
A
#
# COMPACT_ATOMS: atom_id res chain seq x y z
N ARG A 1 -40.71 -24.12 4.95
CA ARG A 1 -39.46 -23.35 4.74
C ARG A 1 -39.61 -22.36 3.59
N MET A 2 -39.91 -22.82 2.37
CA MET A 2 -40.25 -21.94 1.25
C MET A 2 -41.44 -20.99 1.55
N LEU A 3 -42.45 -21.47 2.29
CA LEU A 3 -43.58 -20.63 2.74
C LEU A 3 -43.24 -19.54 3.77
N VAL A 4 -42.14 -19.70 4.52
CA VAL A 4 -41.76 -18.75 5.60
C VAL A 4 -40.70 -17.77 5.12
N ASN A 5 -39.76 -18.23 4.28
CA ASN A 5 -38.63 -17.44 3.82
C ASN A 5 -38.82 -16.88 2.40
N GLY A 6 -39.88 -17.28 1.69
CA GLY A 6 -40.14 -16.84 0.32
C GLY A 6 -39.10 -17.31 -0.70
N TRP A 7 -39.03 -16.62 -1.84
CA TRP A 7 -38.16 -16.95 -2.98
C TRP A 7 -36.66 -16.84 -2.69
N THR A 8 -36.27 -16.05 -1.69
CA THR A 8 -34.86 -15.92 -1.26
C THR A 8 -34.29 -17.23 -0.72
N TRP A 9 -35.15 -18.15 -0.26
CA TRP A 9 -34.72 -19.48 0.18
C TRP A 9 -34.14 -20.34 -0.95
N ILE A 10 -34.64 -20.18 -2.18
CA ILE A 10 -34.17 -20.89 -3.37
C ILE A 10 -32.85 -20.30 -3.88
N LEU A 11 -32.54 -19.05 -3.57
CA LEU A 11 -31.29 -18.42 -4.01
C LEU A 11 -30.08 -18.83 -3.16
N ASP A 12 -30.30 -19.45 -1.99
CA ASP A 12 -29.22 -20.02 -1.19
C ASP A 12 -28.73 -21.34 -1.81
N PHE A 13 -27.49 -21.33 -2.31
CA PHE A 13 -26.83 -22.46 -2.96
C PHE A 13 -26.94 -23.76 -2.15
N VAL A 14 -26.82 -23.67 -0.82
CA VAL A 14 -26.88 -24.85 0.06
C VAL A 14 -28.29 -25.47 0.06
N ASN A 15 -29.34 -24.64 -0.03
CA ASN A 15 -30.73 -25.09 -0.07
C ASN A 15 -31.10 -25.71 -1.41
N VAL A 16 -30.56 -25.18 -2.51
CA VAL A 16 -30.70 -25.78 -3.85
C VAL A 16 -30.04 -27.14 -3.90
N MET A 17 -28.78 -27.26 -3.44
CA MET A 17 -28.04 -28.52 -3.47
C MET A 17 -28.75 -29.64 -2.69
N ASP A 18 -29.31 -29.33 -1.52
CA ASP A 18 -30.08 -30.30 -0.70
C ASP A 18 -31.41 -30.67 -1.37
N THR A 19 -32.08 -29.72 -2.02
CA THR A 19 -33.31 -29.99 -2.77
C THR A 19 -33.02 -30.92 -3.95
N LEU A 20 -31.95 -30.66 -4.71
CA LEU A 20 -31.50 -31.53 -5.79
C LEU A 20 -31.11 -32.92 -5.26
N LEU A 21 -30.37 -32.99 -4.16
CA LEU A 21 -29.95 -34.25 -3.55
C LEU A 21 -31.16 -35.09 -3.12
N ILE A 22 -32.18 -34.49 -2.50
CA ILE A 22 -33.43 -35.17 -2.13
C ILE A 22 -34.19 -35.64 -3.38
N MET A 23 -34.24 -34.81 -4.43
CA MET A 23 -34.93 -35.12 -5.67
C MET A 23 -34.27 -36.29 -6.41
N PHE A 24 -32.95 -36.25 -6.61
CA PHE A 24 -32.20 -37.28 -7.36
C PHE A 24 -32.00 -38.59 -6.60
N THR A 25 -31.79 -38.56 -5.28
CA THR A 25 -31.57 -39.80 -4.51
C THR A 25 -32.87 -40.45 -4.04
N GLY A 26 -33.97 -39.68 -3.98
CA GLY A 26 -35.22 -40.12 -3.36
C GLY A 26 -36.40 -40.15 -4.30
N VAL A 27 -36.77 -38.99 -4.80
CA VAL A 27 -37.99 -38.82 -5.59
C VAL A 27 -37.83 -39.54 -6.94
N LEU A 28 -36.76 -39.26 -7.66
CA LEU A 28 -36.50 -39.82 -8.99
C LEU A 28 -36.40 -41.35 -8.98
N PRO A 29 -35.66 -42.02 -8.07
CA PRO A 29 -35.58 -43.48 -8.08
C PRO A 29 -36.88 -44.15 -7.61
N MET A 30 -37.62 -43.53 -6.67
CA MET A 30 -38.83 -44.12 -6.09
C MET A 30 -40.06 -43.95 -6.98
N TRP A 31 -40.20 -42.78 -7.63
CA TRP A 31 -41.41 -42.41 -8.37
C TRP A 31 -41.26 -42.52 -9.89
N ILE A 32 -40.04 -42.52 -10.42
CA ILE A 32 -39.81 -42.59 -11.87
C ILE A 32 -39.17 -43.94 -12.23
N LEU A 33 -38.03 -44.27 -11.63
CA LEU A 33 -37.26 -45.47 -12.04
C LEU A 33 -37.90 -46.79 -11.58
N ASN A 34 -38.43 -46.85 -10.35
CA ASN A 34 -39.04 -48.08 -9.82
C ASN A 34 -40.34 -48.46 -10.54
N PRO A 35 -41.28 -47.53 -10.84
CA PRO A 35 -42.48 -47.85 -11.63
C PRO A 35 -42.19 -48.19 -13.10
N MET A 36 -41.09 -47.69 -13.66
CA MET A 36 -40.63 -48.05 -15.01
C MET A 36 -40.02 -49.47 -15.10
N GLY A 37 -39.93 -50.21 -13.99
CA GLY A 37 -39.48 -51.60 -13.98
C GLY A 37 -37.99 -51.80 -14.29
N GLN A 38 -37.20 -50.73 -14.44
CA GLN A 38 -35.76 -50.82 -14.64
C GLN A 38 -35.06 -51.18 -13.33
N LYS A 39 -34.76 -52.47 -13.14
CA LYS A 39 -33.83 -52.94 -12.12
C LYS A 39 -32.40 -52.94 -12.68
N SER A 40 -31.87 -51.76 -12.99
CA SER A 40 -30.47 -51.61 -13.45
C SER A 40 -29.53 -51.37 -12.27
N ASP A 41 -28.24 -51.69 -12.42
CA ASP A 41 -27.20 -51.39 -11.42
C ASP A 41 -27.16 -49.90 -11.05
N PHE A 42 -27.58 -49.04 -11.97
CA PHE A 42 -27.77 -47.61 -11.75
C PHE A 42 -28.78 -47.31 -10.63
N VAL A 43 -29.89 -48.04 -10.55
CA VAL A 43 -30.87 -47.89 -9.44
C VAL A 43 -30.24 -48.30 -8.11
N ARG A 44 -29.35 -49.30 -8.10
CA ARG A 44 -28.63 -49.74 -6.90
C ARG A 44 -27.64 -48.68 -6.43
N VAL A 45 -26.88 -48.07 -7.35
CA VAL A 45 -26.02 -46.91 -7.05
C VAL A 45 -26.82 -45.74 -6.49
N LEU A 46 -27.97 -45.40 -7.11
CA LEU A 46 -28.85 -44.34 -6.63
C LEU A 46 -29.45 -44.63 -5.25
N GLN A 47 -29.69 -45.90 -4.91
CA GLN A 47 -30.12 -46.31 -3.57
C GLN A 47 -29.00 -46.11 -2.54
N VAL A 48 -27.74 -46.41 -2.86
CA VAL A 48 -26.59 -46.17 -1.97
C VAL A 48 -26.35 -44.67 -1.78
N LEU A 49 -26.50 -43.87 -2.84
CA LEU A 49 -26.36 -42.40 -2.79
C LEU A 49 -27.39 -41.73 -1.86
N ARG A 50 -28.45 -42.43 -1.43
CA ARG A 50 -29.37 -41.94 -0.38
C ARG A 50 -28.64 -41.65 0.94
N ILE A 51 -27.49 -42.28 1.21
CA ILE A 51 -26.67 -41.97 2.38
C ILE A 51 -26.16 -40.52 2.37
N LEU A 52 -26.01 -39.91 1.18
CA LEU A 52 -25.65 -38.50 1.04
C LEU A 52 -26.69 -37.56 1.65
N ARG A 53 -27.91 -38.02 1.96
CA ARG A 53 -28.86 -37.23 2.75
C ARG A 53 -28.35 -36.95 4.17
N LEU A 54 -27.36 -37.68 4.66
CA LEU A 54 -26.65 -37.35 5.90
C LEU A 54 -25.82 -36.06 5.76
N LEU A 55 -25.49 -35.60 4.56
CA LEU A 55 -24.84 -34.29 4.35
C LEU A 55 -25.67 -33.13 4.89
N ARG A 56 -27.00 -33.27 5.04
CA ARG A 56 -27.81 -32.25 5.73
C ARG A 56 -27.43 -32.07 7.19
N LEU A 57 -26.76 -33.05 7.82
CA LEU A 57 -26.18 -32.93 9.16
C LEU A 57 -25.02 -31.92 9.19
N ILE A 58 -24.33 -31.67 8.06
CA ILE A 58 -23.30 -30.61 7.96
C ILE A 58 -23.92 -29.24 8.27
N ARG A 59 -25.21 -29.03 8.00
CA ARG A 59 -25.91 -27.80 8.41
C ARG A 59 -26.00 -27.65 9.93
N MET A 60 -26.08 -28.77 10.67
CA MET A 60 -26.06 -28.73 12.13
C MET A 60 -24.70 -28.23 12.65
N PHE A 61 -23.60 -28.53 11.96
CA PHE A 61 -22.28 -27.97 12.28
C PHE A 61 -22.24 -26.43 12.15
N ARG A 62 -22.99 -25.86 11.20
CA ARG A 62 -23.09 -24.40 11.03
C ARG A 62 -23.97 -23.74 12.11
N THR A 63 -25.04 -24.40 12.52
CA THR A 63 -26.06 -23.81 13.41
C THR A 63 -25.75 -23.99 14.89
N VAL A 64 -25.18 -25.14 15.28
CA VAL A 64 -24.90 -25.48 16.68
C VAL A 64 -23.68 -24.72 17.19
N ARG A 65 -23.85 -23.96 18.29
CA ARG A 65 -22.83 -23.06 18.84
C ARG A 65 -21.50 -23.77 19.17
N PHE A 66 -21.56 -25.01 19.69
CA PHE A 66 -20.39 -25.85 19.99
C PHE A 66 -19.62 -26.29 18.73
N LEU A 67 -20.32 -26.51 17.61
CA LEU A 67 -19.73 -26.96 16.35
C LEU A 67 -19.28 -25.80 15.44
N ARG A 68 -19.61 -24.55 15.78
CA ARG A 68 -19.18 -23.37 15.01
C ARG A 68 -17.67 -23.26 14.90
N THR A 69 -16.92 -23.62 15.94
CA THR A 69 -15.46 -23.63 15.89
C THR A 69 -14.96 -24.67 14.89
N GLY A 70 -15.54 -25.87 14.89
CA GLY A 70 -15.25 -26.90 13.90
C GLY A 70 -15.63 -26.48 12.47
N TYR A 71 -16.79 -25.82 12.29
CA TYR A 71 -17.20 -25.26 11.01
C TYR A 71 -16.25 -24.17 10.49
N LYS A 72 -15.73 -23.32 11.37
CA LYS A 72 -14.72 -22.31 10.98
C LYS A 72 -13.42 -22.97 10.51
N LEU A 73 -12.96 -24.02 11.20
CA LEU A 73 -11.78 -24.79 10.81
C LEU A 73 -11.98 -25.48 9.45
N THR A 74 -13.12 -26.14 9.25
CA THR A 74 -13.43 -26.81 7.97
C THR A 74 -13.66 -25.79 6.84
N SER A 75 -14.28 -24.65 7.12
CA SER A 75 -14.40 -23.55 6.15
C SER A 75 -13.04 -22.99 5.74
N GLY A 76 -12.08 -22.89 6.67
CA GLY A 76 -10.71 -22.51 6.37
C GLY A 76 -10.00 -23.53 5.46
N LEU A 77 -10.22 -24.83 5.72
CA LEU A 77 -9.68 -25.92 4.88
C LEU A 77 -10.27 -25.91 3.46
N VAL A 78 -11.58 -25.68 3.34
CA VAL A 78 -12.28 -25.57 2.05
C VAL A 78 -11.81 -24.33 1.28
N ASN A 79 -11.54 -23.22 1.97
CA ASN A 79 -10.99 -22.01 1.33
C ASN A 79 -9.54 -22.24 0.85
N GLY A 80 -8.77 -23.11 1.53
CA GLY A 80 -7.49 -23.64 1.05
C GLY A 80 -7.61 -24.73 -0.04
N GLY A 81 -8.84 -25.06 -0.46
CA GLY A 81 -9.14 -26.17 -1.37
C GLY A 81 -8.42 -26.07 -2.71
N THR A 82 -8.17 -24.87 -3.22
CA THR A 82 -7.41 -24.66 -4.47
C THR A 82 -5.97 -25.16 -4.36
N ILE A 83 -5.30 -24.91 -3.23
CA ILE A 83 -3.93 -25.37 -2.99
C ILE A 83 -3.91 -26.89 -2.84
N ILE A 84 -4.85 -27.44 -2.08
CA ILE A 84 -5.00 -28.89 -1.89
C ILE A 84 -5.25 -29.58 -3.24
N PHE A 85 -6.10 -28.99 -4.09
CA PHE A 85 -6.41 -29.50 -5.42
C PHE A 85 -5.18 -29.52 -6.35
N HIS A 86 -4.45 -28.41 -6.45
CA HIS A 86 -3.21 -28.35 -7.24
C HIS A 86 -2.15 -29.35 -6.76
N THR A 87 -2.10 -29.56 -5.45
CA THR A 87 -1.20 -30.53 -4.85
C THR A 87 -1.59 -31.96 -5.19
N TYR A 88 -2.88 -32.30 -5.10
CA TYR A 88 -3.36 -33.62 -5.46
C TYR A 88 -3.04 -33.94 -6.93
N ILE A 89 -3.17 -32.95 -7.83
CA ILE A 89 -2.75 -33.07 -9.22
C ILE A 89 -1.25 -33.38 -9.32
N MET A 90 -0.40 -32.67 -8.58
CA MET A 90 1.05 -32.92 -8.59
C MET A 90 1.41 -34.33 -8.08
N ILE A 91 0.74 -34.80 -7.02
CA ILE A 91 0.91 -36.16 -6.48
C ILE A 91 0.52 -37.21 -7.53
N VAL A 92 -0.67 -37.07 -8.13
CA VAL A 92 -1.17 -38.01 -9.14
C VAL A 92 -0.28 -38.01 -10.39
N ALA A 93 0.17 -36.84 -10.84
CA ALA A 93 1.09 -36.73 -11.98
C ALA A 93 2.43 -37.41 -11.70
N THR A 94 2.99 -37.22 -10.49
CA THR A 94 4.25 -37.86 -10.08
C THR A 94 4.08 -39.38 -10.01
N LEU A 95 3.00 -39.87 -9.38
CA LEU A 95 2.67 -41.30 -9.34
C LEU A 95 2.49 -41.89 -10.74
N TYR A 96 1.86 -41.16 -11.65
CA TYR A 96 1.68 -41.60 -13.05
C TYR A 96 3.02 -41.79 -13.75
N VAL A 97 3.94 -40.83 -13.64
CA VAL A 97 5.28 -40.92 -14.24
C VAL A 97 6.03 -42.15 -13.72
N PHE A 98 6.05 -42.34 -12.39
CA PHE A 98 6.69 -43.51 -11.79
C PHE A 98 5.99 -44.82 -12.15
N ALA A 99 4.66 -44.83 -12.25
CA ALA A 99 3.91 -46.03 -12.65
C ALA A 99 4.28 -46.48 -14.06
N VAL A 100 4.47 -45.54 -15.01
CA VAL A 100 4.94 -45.87 -16.35
C VAL A 100 6.33 -46.52 -16.30
N PHE A 101 7.25 -45.97 -15.50
CA PHE A 101 8.57 -46.59 -15.30
C PHE A 101 8.48 -47.98 -14.67
N SER A 102 7.67 -48.16 -13.62
CA SER A 102 7.50 -49.46 -12.94
C SER A 102 6.91 -50.52 -13.85
N VAL A 103 5.93 -50.16 -14.69
CA VAL A 103 5.36 -51.10 -15.67
C VAL A 103 6.41 -51.55 -16.68
N TYR A 104 7.27 -50.62 -17.15
CA TYR A 104 8.32 -50.94 -18.11
C TYR A 104 9.47 -51.76 -17.49
N LEU A 105 9.91 -51.38 -16.29
CA LEU A 105 11.09 -51.96 -15.64
C LEU A 105 10.79 -53.24 -14.84
N VAL A 106 9.58 -53.37 -14.28
CA VAL A 106 9.21 -54.49 -13.40
C VAL A 106 8.11 -55.33 -14.04
N GLY A 107 6.99 -54.72 -14.43
CA GLY A 107 5.83 -55.43 -14.99
C GLY A 107 6.11 -56.17 -16.30
N ARG A 108 7.14 -55.74 -17.05
CA ARG A 108 7.61 -56.39 -18.29
C ARG A 108 9.02 -56.99 -18.16
N SER A 109 9.55 -57.10 -16.94
CA SER A 109 10.89 -57.66 -16.74
C SER A 109 10.91 -59.14 -17.13
N PRO A 110 11.93 -59.60 -17.90
CA PRO A 110 12.16 -61.02 -18.13
C PRO A 110 12.75 -61.74 -16.90
N ASP A 111 13.26 -60.99 -15.91
CA ASP A 111 13.94 -61.54 -14.72
C ASP A 111 12.95 -62.09 -13.68
N LEU A 112 11.64 -61.86 -13.85
CA LEU A 112 10.58 -62.35 -12.97
C LEU A 112 9.86 -63.53 -13.64
N ASP A 113 9.92 -64.68 -12.97
CA ASP A 113 9.32 -65.94 -13.42
C ASP A 113 7.87 -66.06 -12.96
N ASP A 114 6.97 -66.25 -13.92
CA ASP A 114 5.54 -66.43 -13.69
C ASP A 114 5.21 -67.76 -12.98
N SER A 115 6.16 -68.70 -12.93
CA SER A 115 6.01 -69.98 -12.23
C SER A 115 6.11 -69.87 -10.71
N VAL A 116 6.73 -68.80 -10.20
CA VAL A 116 6.89 -68.54 -8.77
C VAL A 116 5.75 -67.62 -8.30
N PRO A 117 4.85 -68.06 -7.39
CA PRO A 117 3.67 -67.28 -7.01
C PRO A 117 3.99 -65.85 -6.54
N GLU A 118 5.02 -65.67 -5.71
CA GLU A 118 5.43 -64.36 -5.19
C GLU A 118 5.92 -63.41 -6.29
N GLN A 119 6.52 -63.93 -7.36
CA GLN A 119 7.01 -63.12 -8.48
C GLN A 119 5.89 -62.79 -9.46
N ALA A 120 4.98 -63.73 -9.69
CA ALA A 120 3.78 -63.53 -10.49
C ALA A 120 2.88 -62.44 -9.88
N ASP A 121 2.69 -62.45 -8.56
CA ASP A 121 1.93 -61.44 -7.84
C ASP A 121 2.52 -60.04 -8.04
N VAL A 122 3.84 -59.88 -7.86
CA VAL A 122 4.53 -58.59 -8.08
C VAL A 122 4.42 -58.14 -9.54
N LYS A 123 4.51 -59.06 -10.51
CA LYS A 123 4.38 -58.73 -11.92
C LYS A 123 2.96 -58.27 -12.26
N ASP A 124 1.94 -58.89 -11.67
CA ASP A 124 0.54 -58.48 -11.83
C ASP A 124 0.26 -57.10 -11.20
N MET A 125 0.88 -56.79 -10.05
CA MET A 125 0.82 -55.44 -9.43
C MET A 125 1.35 -54.35 -10.37
N PHE A 126 2.39 -54.64 -11.16
CA PHE A 126 2.99 -53.69 -12.10
C PHE A 126 2.59 -53.91 -13.56
N LYS A 127 1.55 -54.69 -13.85
CA LYS A 127 1.14 -55.05 -15.22
C LYS A 127 0.51 -53.92 -16.01
N THR A 128 -0.27 -53.07 -15.35
CA THR A 128 -0.97 -51.93 -15.96
C THR A 128 -0.68 -50.66 -15.18
N VAL A 129 -0.76 -49.50 -15.84
CA VAL A 129 -0.50 -48.20 -15.19
C VAL A 129 -1.42 -47.98 -13.97
N PRO A 130 -2.75 -48.23 -14.03
CA PRO A 130 -3.60 -48.05 -12.85
C PRO A 130 -3.25 -49.00 -11.68
N ALA A 131 -2.89 -50.25 -11.97
CA ALA A 131 -2.46 -51.20 -10.94
C ALA A 131 -1.14 -50.75 -10.30
N ALA A 132 -0.17 -50.34 -11.12
CA ALA A 132 1.11 -49.81 -10.65
C ALA A 132 0.93 -48.52 -9.85
N MET A 133 0.02 -47.61 -10.26
CA MET A 133 -0.30 -46.41 -9.48
C MET A 133 -0.88 -46.75 -8.10
N PHE A 134 -1.72 -47.79 -8.00
CA PHE A 134 -2.25 -48.25 -6.71
C PHE A 134 -1.15 -48.83 -5.82
N THR A 135 -0.28 -49.69 -6.35
CA THR A 135 0.87 -50.24 -5.59
C THR A 135 1.86 -49.16 -5.17
N LEU A 136 2.14 -48.18 -6.03
CA LEU A 136 3.00 -47.03 -5.68
C LEU A 136 2.34 -46.11 -4.64
N PHE A 137 1.01 -46.03 -4.61
CA PHE A 137 0.30 -45.32 -3.53
C PHE A 137 0.50 -46.01 -2.17
N ASP A 138 0.51 -47.35 -2.11
CA ASP A 138 0.90 -48.08 -0.91
C ASP A 138 2.34 -47.74 -0.49
N PHE A 139 3.26 -47.59 -1.44
CA PHE A 139 4.65 -47.19 -1.14
C PHE A 139 4.72 -45.77 -0.57
N VAL A 140 3.92 -44.84 -1.10
CA VAL A 140 3.84 -43.46 -0.59
C VAL A 140 3.27 -43.39 0.82
N THR A 141 2.28 -44.24 1.12
CA THR A 141 1.71 -44.34 2.48
C THR A 141 2.58 -45.16 3.42
N LEU A 142 3.71 -45.68 2.94
CA LEU A 142 4.60 -46.62 3.63
C LEU A 142 3.88 -47.89 4.11
N ASN A 143 2.78 -48.24 3.46
CA ASN A 143 1.99 -49.42 3.76
C ASN A 143 2.60 -50.65 3.06
N ASP A 144 3.12 -51.58 3.86
CA ASP A 144 3.68 -52.89 3.44
C ASP A 144 4.57 -52.90 2.18
N TRP A 145 5.25 -51.80 1.88
CA TRP A 145 6.10 -51.71 0.69
C TRP A 145 7.25 -52.70 0.72
N THR A 146 7.74 -53.06 1.92
CA THR A 146 8.77 -54.09 2.08
C THR A 146 8.24 -55.50 1.76
N GLY A 147 6.96 -55.78 2.00
CA GLY A 147 6.32 -57.05 1.65
C GLY A 147 6.30 -57.28 0.14
N VAL A 148 6.18 -56.21 -0.64
CA VAL A 148 6.22 -56.25 -2.11
C VAL A 148 7.66 -56.37 -2.65
N VAL A 149 8.62 -55.69 -2.01
CA VAL A 149 10.01 -55.60 -2.52
C VAL A 149 10.88 -56.78 -2.10
N ARG A 150 10.76 -57.26 -0.85
CA ARG A 150 11.66 -58.30 -0.30
C ARG A 150 11.60 -59.64 -1.05
N PRO A 151 10.43 -60.18 -1.45
CA PRO A 151 10.36 -61.47 -2.15
C PRO A 151 11.11 -61.49 -3.48
N THR A 152 11.18 -60.34 -4.15
CA THR A 152 11.79 -60.18 -5.47
C THR A 152 13.22 -59.65 -5.44
N GLN A 153 13.71 -59.20 -4.28
CA GLN A 153 15.02 -58.55 -4.12
C GLN A 153 16.20 -59.42 -4.56
N GLN A 154 16.12 -60.73 -4.38
CA GLN A 154 17.16 -61.68 -4.79
C GLN A 154 17.23 -61.90 -6.31
N TYR A 155 16.18 -61.52 -7.04
CA TYR A 155 16.06 -61.69 -8.49
C TYR A 155 16.22 -60.37 -9.23
N THR A 156 15.65 -59.27 -8.70
CA THR A 156 15.80 -57.93 -9.28
C THR A 156 15.98 -56.86 -8.20
N SER A 157 17.10 -56.14 -8.27
CA SER A 157 17.34 -54.97 -7.41
C SER A 157 16.68 -53.70 -7.93
N VAL A 158 16.13 -53.73 -9.16
CA VAL A 158 15.52 -52.56 -9.81
C VAL A 158 14.28 -52.10 -9.05
N LEU A 159 13.46 -53.04 -8.57
CA LEU A 159 12.27 -52.72 -7.79
C LEU A 159 12.62 -52.04 -6.46
N LEU A 160 13.69 -52.47 -5.78
CA LEU A 160 14.17 -51.84 -4.54
C LEU A 160 14.62 -50.39 -4.79
N VAL A 161 15.42 -50.16 -5.83
CA VAL A 161 15.89 -48.81 -6.20
C VAL A 161 14.71 -47.91 -6.57
N LEU A 162 13.75 -48.43 -7.33
CA LEU A 162 12.55 -47.70 -7.71
C LEU A 162 11.69 -47.36 -6.49
N ALA A 163 11.48 -48.32 -5.57
CA ALA A 163 10.73 -48.09 -4.34
C ALA A 163 11.35 -46.98 -3.49
N ILE A 164 12.68 -47.02 -3.29
CA ILE A 164 13.42 -45.99 -2.54
C ILE A 164 13.30 -44.62 -3.23
N MET A 165 13.46 -44.57 -4.56
CA MET A 165 13.36 -43.32 -5.33
C MET A 165 11.96 -42.72 -5.22
N VAL A 166 10.91 -43.52 -5.37
CA VAL A 166 9.52 -43.09 -5.22
C VAL A 166 9.27 -42.56 -3.81
N ILE A 167 9.70 -43.29 -2.78
CA ILE A 167 9.51 -42.86 -1.38
C ILE A 167 10.23 -41.54 -1.11
N MET A 168 11.47 -41.37 -1.57
CA MET A 168 12.22 -40.12 -1.40
C MET A 168 11.54 -38.95 -2.12
N VAL A 169 11.23 -39.09 -3.41
CA VAL A 169 10.61 -38.01 -4.19
C VAL A 169 9.23 -37.65 -3.62
N MET A 170 8.42 -38.65 -3.28
CA MET A 170 7.08 -38.41 -2.74
C MET A 170 7.13 -37.80 -1.34
N THR A 171 8.09 -38.18 -0.50
CA THR A 171 8.30 -37.56 0.81
C THR A 171 8.72 -36.10 0.66
N LEU A 172 9.58 -35.76 -0.31
CA LEU A 172 9.92 -34.37 -0.64
C LEU A 172 8.69 -33.58 -1.12
N VAL A 173 7.88 -34.15 -2.01
CA VAL A 173 6.64 -33.52 -2.51
C VAL A 173 5.65 -33.28 -1.34
N LEU A 174 5.45 -34.26 -0.47
CA LEU A 174 4.56 -34.15 0.70
C LEU A 174 5.08 -33.14 1.73
N ASN A 175 6.38 -33.11 2.00
CA ASN A 175 6.96 -32.13 2.91
C ASN A 175 6.86 -30.71 2.35
N ASN A 176 7.17 -30.53 1.06
CA ASN A 176 7.03 -29.23 0.38
C ASN A 176 5.58 -28.74 0.37
N LEU A 177 4.61 -29.64 0.25
CA LEU A 177 3.19 -29.33 0.41
C LEU A 177 2.89 -28.81 1.82
N ILE A 178 3.27 -29.55 2.87
CA ILE A 178 2.99 -29.18 4.26
C ILE A 178 3.60 -27.80 4.54
N THR A 179 4.84 -27.57 4.12
CA THR A 179 5.50 -26.26 4.23
C THR A 179 4.74 -25.17 3.47
N ALA A 180 4.34 -25.41 2.23
CA ALA A 180 3.60 -24.42 1.43
C ALA A 180 2.26 -24.03 2.09
N VAL A 181 1.54 -25.00 2.67
CA VAL A 181 0.29 -24.76 3.39
C VAL A 181 0.54 -23.93 4.65
N ILE A 182 1.52 -24.31 5.47
CA ILE A 182 1.88 -23.57 6.69
C ILE A 182 2.29 -22.13 6.36
N VAL A 183 3.13 -21.94 5.35
CA VAL A 183 3.59 -20.62 4.91
C VAL A 183 2.42 -19.79 4.38
N THR A 184 1.54 -20.38 3.58
CA THR A 184 0.37 -19.64 3.05
C THR A 184 -0.57 -19.20 4.18
N HIS A 185 -0.81 -20.06 5.16
CA HIS A 185 -1.60 -19.69 6.35
C HIS A 185 -0.93 -18.59 7.17
N ALA A 186 0.38 -18.70 7.42
CA ALA A 186 1.13 -17.68 8.15
C ALA A 186 1.09 -16.32 7.44
N LEU A 187 1.33 -16.31 6.11
CA LEU A 187 1.30 -15.09 5.30
C LEU A 187 -0.10 -14.48 5.20
N SER A 188 -1.15 -15.30 5.16
CA SER A 188 -2.53 -14.82 5.11
C SER A 188 -2.94 -14.16 6.43
N GLY A 189 -2.55 -14.74 7.57
CA GLY A 189 -2.77 -14.13 8.88
C GLY A 189 -2.07 -12.78 9.02
N LEU A 190 -0.81 -12.68 8.58
CA LEU A 190 -0.08 -11.41 8.58
C LEU A 190 -0.75 -10.34 7.72
N LYS A 191 -1.26 -10.71 6.53
CA LYS A 191 -1.97 -9.77 5.66
C LYS A 191 -3.26 -9.28 6.29
N GLU A 192 -4.08 -10.20 6.81
CA GLU A 192 -5.33 -9.86 7.48
C GLU A 192 -5.08 -8.92 8.67
N ASP A 193 -4.08 -9.22 9.50
CA ASP A 193 -3.69 -8.35 10.61
C ASP A 193 -3.24 -6.96 10.14
N THR A 194 -2.42 -6.87 9.07
CA THR A 194 -1.99 -5.57 8.53
C THR A 194 -3.14 -4.77 7.92
N GLU A 195 -4.08 -5.42 7.24
CA GLU A 195 -5.24 -4.78 6.63
C GLU A 195 -6.23 -4.31 7.70
N LEU A 196 -6.45 -5.11 8.74
CA LEU A 196 -7.28 -4.75 9.89
C LEU A 196 -6.68 -3.55 10.63
N MET A 197 -5.38 -3.57 10.94
CA MET A 197 -4.71 -2.43 11.59
C MET A 197 -4.77 -1.16 10.72
N ALA A 198 -4.59 -1.29 9.40
CA ALA A 198 -4.70 -0.15 8.49
C ALA A 198 -6.14 0.40 8.40
N ALA A 199 -7.15 -0.48 8.43
CA ALA A 199 -8.55 -0.09 8.43
C ALA A 199 -8.95 0.60 9.74
N GLU A 200 -8.53 0.07 10.89
CA GLU A 200 -8.75 0.67 12.21
C GLU A 200 -8.14 2.07 12.28
N LYS A 201 -6.88 2.22 11.83
CA LYS A 201 -6.22 3.54 11.79
C LYS A 201 -6.97 4.54 10.91
N ARG A 202 -7.43 4.13 9.71
CA ARG A 202 -8.24 5.00 8.84
C ARG A 202 -9.58 5.37 9.47
N GLN A 203 -10.21 4.45 10.20
CA GLN A 203 -11.48 4.70 10.87
C GLN A 203 -11.31 5.71 12.01
N GLU A 204 -10.25 5.57 12.80
CA GLU A 204 -9.88 6.54 13.85
C GLU A 204 -9.65 7.93 13.23
N GLU A 205 -8.84 8.00 12.18
CA GLU A 205 -8.54 9.24 11.45
C GLU A 205 -9.81 9.93 10.90
N GLN A 206 -10.75 9.17 10.35
CA GLN A 206 -12.03 9.71 9.89
C GLN A 206 -12.94 10.14 11.05
N SER A 207 -12.90 9.43 12.17
CA SER A 207 -13.67 9.80 13.35
C SER A 207 -13.19 11.13 13.94
N ASP A 208 -11.87 11.32 14.00
CA ASP A 208 -11.29 12.57 14.48
C ASP A 208 -11.66 13.77 13.63
N ILE A 209 -11.59 13.64 12.30
CA ILE A 209 -12.02 14.72 11.39
C ILE A 209 -13.50 15.06 11.60
N ARG A 210 -14.36 14.04 11.73
CA ARG A 210 -15.80 14.26 11.98
C ARG A 210 -16.05 15.00 13.29
N ASP A 211 -15.31 14.66 14.33
CA ASP A 211 -15.44 15.34 15.63
C ASP A 211 -14.90 16.77 15.60
N LEU A 212 -13.73 17.00 14.96
CA LEU A 212 -13.16 18.34 14.79
C LEU A 212 -14.09 19.26 13.99
N ARG A 213 -14.69 18.74 12.92
CA ARG A 213 -15.72 19.42 12.13
C ARG A 213 -16.92 19.81 12.99
N ARG A 214 -17.42 18.90 13.83
CA ARG A 214 -18.53 19.18 14.76
C ARG A 214 -18.17 20.29 15.74
N VAL A 215 -16.97 20.24 16.31
CA VAL A 215 -16.46 21.25 17.25
C VAL A 215 -16.34 22.63 16.57
N PHE A 216 -15.80 22.68 15.36
CA PHE A 216 -15.69 23.91 14.57
C PHE A 216 -17.05 24.55 14.29
N GLN A 217 -18.09 23.74 14.04
CA GLN A 217 -19.44 24.22 13.76
C GLN A 217 -20.21 24.65 15.02
N MET A 218 -19.94 24.02 16.17
CA MET A 218 -20.58 24.35 17.45
C MET A 218 -19.95 25.57 18.15
N THR A 219 -18.77 25.98 17.71
CA THR A 219 -18.09 27.15 18.29
C THR A 219 -18.81 28.43 17.86
N PRO A 220 -19.20 29.32 18.79
CA PRO A 220 -19.79 30.61 18.43
C PRO A 220 -18.79 31.44 17.63
N LYS A 221 -19.23 32.03 16.51
CA LYS A 221 -18.38 32.86 15.64
C LYS A 221 -19.04 34.19 15.36
N GLU A 222 -18.22 35.23 15.21
CA GLU A 222 -18.70 36.56 14.75
C GLU A 222 -19.10 36.54 13.27
N SER A 223 -18.42 35.75 12.43
CA SER A 223 -18.79 35.51 11.02
C SER A 223 -18.97 34.01 10.76
N SER A 224 -19.94 33.63 9.92
CA SER A 224 -20.34 32.22 9.79
C SER A 224 -19.33 31.33 9.07
N SER A 225 -18.42 31.90 8.25
CA SER A 225 -17.49 31.14 7.42
C SER A 225 -16.11 30.93 8.04
N PHE A 226 -15.64 31.83 8.90
CA PHE A 226 -14.28 31.79 9.45
C PHE A 226 -14.30 31.77 10.97
N LEU A 227 -13.36 31.03 11.57
CA LEU A 227 -13.06 31.12 12.99
C LEU A 227 -11.95 32.16 13.19
N THR A 228 -12.24 33.21 13.95
CA THR A 228 -11.27 34.26 14.27
C THR A 228 -10.41 33.89 15.49
N LYS A 229 -9.30 34.60 15.71
CA LYS A 229 -8.44 34.41 16.89
C LYS A 229 -9.26 34.56 18.17
N ASP A 230 -10.02 35.63 18.28
CA ASP A 230 -10.82 35.90 19.48
C ASP A 230 -11.88 34.82 19.74
N ASP A 231 -12.54 34.31 18.70
CA ASP A 231 -13.52 33.21 18.82
C ASP A 231 -12.86 31.92 19.35
N PHE A 232 -11.68 31.58 18.83
CA PHE A 232 -10.91 30.41 19.28
C PHE A 232 -10.48 30.55 20.74
N PHE A 233 -9.92 31.68 21.15
CA PHE A 233 -9.50 31.91 22.54
C PHE A 233 -10.71 31.97 23.50
N LYS A 234 -11.82 32.60 23.11
CA LYS A 234 -13.09 32.56 23.87
C LYS A 234 -13.56 31.11 24.05
N ALA A 235 -13.49 30.30 23.00
CA ALA A 235 -13.87 28.89 23.04
C ALA A 235 -12.93 28.04 23.91
N MET A 236 -11.63 28.36 23.97
CA MET A 236 -10.67 27.66 24.82
C MET A 236 -10.82 28.06 26.30
N CYS A 237 -11.08 29.34 26.60
CA CYS A 237 -11.26 29.83 27.97
C CYS A 237 -12.58 29.37 28.61
N THR A 238 -13.59 29.03 27.80
CA THR A 238 -14.89 28.56 28.30
C THR A 238 -14.78 27.12 28.84
N VAL A 239 -15.24 26.89 30.07
CA VAL A 239 -15.07 25.62 30.81
C VAL A 239 -15.77 24.44 30.11
N ASP A 240 -17.01 24.63 29.64
CA ASP A 240 -17.82 23.56 29.01
C ASP A 240 -17.76 23.58 27.47
N SER A 241 -16.73 24.19 26.90
CA SER A 241 -16.61 24.28 25.46
C SER A 241 -16.26 22.93 24.82
N PRO A 242 -16.96 22.53 23.74
CA PRO A 242 -16.60 21.34 22.97
C PRO A 242 -15.19 21.46 22.35
N MET A 243 -14.72 22.69 22.09
CA MET A 243 -13.37 22.98 21.61
C MET A 243 -12.31 22.57 22.64
N ARG A 244 -12.43 23.10 23.86
CA ARG A 244 -11.49 22.81 24.95
C ARG A 244 -11.43 21.32 25.26
N THR A 245 -12.57 20.65 25.27
CA THR A 245 -12.65 19.20 25.55
C THR A 245 -11.94 18.38 24.47
N LYS A 246 -12.20 18.65 23.19
CA LYS A 246 -11.57 17.90 22.09
C LYS A 246 -10.06 18.17 22.00
N LEU A 247 -9.62 19.42 22.15
CA LEU A 247 -8.19 19.76 22.16
C LEU A 247 -7.47 19.17 23.39
N GLY A 248 -8.14 19.09 24.54
CA GLY A 248 -7.64 18.38 25.72
C GLY A 248 -7.44 16.87 25.46
N HIS A 249 -8.36 16.22 24.76
CA HIS A 249 -8.17 14.82 24.32
C HIS A 249 -7.02 14.66 23.31
N MET A 250 -6.68 15.73 22.58
CA MET A 250 -5.51 15.79 21.70
C MET A 250 -4.22 16.14 22.44
N LYS A 251 -4.26 16.23 23.78
CA LYS A 251 -3.15 16.61 24.66
C LYS A 251 -2.62 18.03 24.45
N ILE A 252 -3.46 18.94 23.94
CA ILE A 252 -3.14 20.36 23.80
C ILE A 252 -3.62 21.08 25.05
N ALA A 253 -2.68 21.69 25.78
CA ALA A 253 -2.99 22.45 26.99
C ALA A 253 -3.55 23.85 26.66
N LEU A 254 -4.27 24.45 27.63
CA LEU A 254 -4.83 25.80 27.45
C LEU A 254 -3.75 26.85 27.19
N CYS A 255 -2.57 26.69 27.80
CA CYS A 255 -1.43 27.59 27.62
C CYS A 255 -0.77 27.48 26.24
N GLU A 256 -0.95 26.34 25.55
CA GLU A 256 -0.40 26.10 24.21
C GLU A 256 -1.34 26.59 23.10
N ALA A 257 -2.51 27.14 23.47
CA ALA A 257 -3.50 27.61 22.50
C ALA A 257 -2.93 28.70 21.58
N GLU A 258 -2.03 29.56 22.09
CA GLU A 258 -1.38 30.60 21.29
C GLU A 258 -0.37 30.02 20.30
N ASP A 259 0.47 29.08 20.75
CA ASP A 259 1.42 28.38 19.89
C ASP A 259 0.71 27.60 18.78
N VAL A 260 -0.40 26.92 19.12
CA VAL A 260 -1.23 26.18 18.16
C VAL A 260 -1.85 27.13 17.15
N TRP A 261 -2.34 28.30 17.58
CA TRP A 261 -2.90 29.28 16.65
C TRP A 261 -1.86 29.82 15.68
N GLU A 262 -0.64 30.08 16.14
CA GLU A 262 0.46 30.53 15.30
C GLU A 262 0.90 29.44 14.30
N LEU A 263 0.93 28.18 14.74
CA LEU A 263 1.27 27.02 13.90
C LEU A 263 0.24 26.73 12.79
N LEU A 264 -1.01 27.18 12.95
CA LEU A 264 -2.06 26.99 11.95
C LEU A 264 -1.95 27.97 10.77
N GLU A 265 -0.98 28.90 10.77
CA GLU A 265 -0.73 29.89 9.69
C GLU A 265 -2.01 30.59 9.20
N VAL A 266 -2.83 31.06 10.14
CA VAL A 266 -4.18 31.59 9.86
C VAL A 266 -4.11 32.90 9.04
N PRO A 267 -4.86 33.03 7.93
CA PRO A 267 -5.01 34.29 7.20
C PRO A 267 -5.60 35.41 8.07
N ASP A 268 -5.43 36.68 7.67
CA ASP A 268 -5.95 37.85 8.41
C ASP A 268 -7.48 37.78 8.65
N GLU A 269 -8.23 37.08 7.80
CA GLU A 269 -9.69 36.92 7.90
C GLU A 269 -10.13 35.77 8.85
N GLY A 270 -9.23 34.88 9.25
CA GLY A 270 -9.53 33.70 10.08
C GLY A 270 -9.39 32.36 9.33
N ILE A 271 -9.60 31.25 10.06
CA ILE A 271 -9.37 29.89 9.55
C ILE A 271 -10.67 29.24 9.05
N VAL A 272 -10.58 28.54 7.91
CA VAL A 272 -11.68 27.76 7.32
C VAL A 272 -11.77 26.38 8.00
N GLU A 273 -12.94 25.77 7.97
CA GLU A 273 -13.20 24.46 8.58
C GLU A 273 -12.20 23.37 8.18
N ASP A 274 -11.87 23.30 6.88
CA ASP A 274 -11.00 22.25 6.34
C ASP A 274 -9.55 22.45 6.80
N ASP A 275 -9.05 23.68 6.73
CA ASP A 275 -7.71 24.06 7.21
C ASP A 275 -7.58 23.84 8.71
N PHE A 276 -8.61 24.17 9.50
CA PHE A 276 -8.66 23.93 10.93
C PHE A 276 -8.56 22.42 11.25
N CYS A 277 -9.34 21.59 10.57
CA CYS A 277 -9.33 20.14 10.76
C CYS A 277 -7.99 19.52 10.35
N HIS A 278 -7.44 19.94 9.21
CA HIS A 278 -6.16 19.46 8.70
C HIS A 278 -4.98 19.88 9.57
N GLY A 279 -4.95 21.14 10.00
CA GLY A 279 -3.88 21.69 10.84
C GLY A 279 -3.83 21.04 12.23
N LEU A 280 -4.96 20.95 12.93
CA LEU A 280 -5.00 20.26 14.23
C LEU A 280 -4.66 18.77 14.12
N ARG A 281 -5.04 18.12 13.02
CA ARG A 281 -4.67 16.72 12.76
C ARG A 281 -3.17 16.58 12.48
N ALA A 282 -2.54 17.52 11.79
CA ALA A 282 -1.11 17.51 11.55
C ALA A 282 -0.30 17.70 12.85
N LEU A 283 -0.86 18.45 13.81
CA LEU A 283 -0.32 18.58 15.17
C LEU A 283 -0.55 17.33 16.02
N LYS A 284 -1.51 16.46 15.67
CA LYS A 284 -1.80 15.21 16.36
C LYS A 284 -0.80 14.12 15.96
N GLY A 285 0.29 13.98 16.72
CA GLY A 285 1.20 12.84 16.60
C GLY A 285 2.60 13.10 17.11
N GLU A 286 3.38 12.03 17.24
CA GLU A 286 4.83 12.16 17.48
C GLU A 286 5.52 12.53 16.17
N ALA A 287 6.42 13.51 16.22
CA ALA A 287 7.24 13.87 15.06
C ALA A 287 8.13 12.67 14.69
N LEU A 288 7.98 12.14 13.47
CA LEU A 288 8.80 11.03 13.02
C LEU A 288 10.19 11.54 12.63
N ALA A 289 11.21 10.68 12.68
CA ALA A 289 12.58 11.04 12.29
C ALA A 289 12.68 11.63 10.87
N LYS A 290 11.80 11.19 9.95
CA LYS A 290 11.70 11.73 8.58
C LYS A 290 11.28 13.21 8.58
N ASP A 291 10.43 13.63 9.50
CA ASP A 291 9.87 14.98 9.58
C ASP A 291 10.96 15.93 10.12
N SER A 292 11.68 15.52 11.16
CA SER A 292 12.85 16.25 11.65
C SER A 292 13.97 16.36 10.60
N PHE A 293 14.21 15.29 9.84
CA PHE A 293 15.18 15.31 8.74
C PHE A 293 14.75 16.27 7.62
N ALA A 294 13.46 16.28 7.27
CA ALA A 294 12.91 17.21 6.29
C ALA A 294 13.13 18.67 6.73
N VAL A 295 12.82 19.00 7.99
CA VAL A 295 13.08 20.34 8.56
C VAL A 295 14.56 20.70 8.45
N ALA A 296 15.48 19.81 8.84
CA ALA A 296 16.92 20.05 8.72
C ALA A 296 17.34 20.29 7.25
N GLN A 297 16.76 19.54 6.30
CA GLN A 297 16.98 19.72 4.87
C GLN A 297 16.45 21.09 4.36
N HIS A 298 15.31 21.55 4.88
CA HIS A 298 14.73 22.86 4.55
C HIS A 298 15.60 23.99 5.10
N ILE A 299 16.05 23.91 6.36
CA ILE A 299 16.97 24.87 6.98
C ILE A 299 18.28 24.97 6.18
N ARG A 300 18.88 23.84 5.80
CA ARG A 300 20.10 23.84 4.95
C ARG A 300 19.89 24.54 3.62
N ARG A 301 18.74 24.31 2.96
CA ARG A 301 18.39 24.97 1.70
C ARG A 301 18.18 26.47 1.87
N ILE A 302 17.52 26.89 2.94
CA ILE A 302 17.31 28.31 3.28
C ILE A 302 18.65 28.99 3.54
N ASN A 303 19.50 28.42 4.38
CA ASN A 303 20.84 28.96 4.67
C ASN A 303 21.70 29.10 3.40
N ALA A 304 21.60 28.15 2.47
CA ALA A 304 22.27 28.24 1.17
C ALA A 304 21.69 29.34 0.27
N ARG A 305 20.38 29.63 0.34
CA ARG A 305 19.75 30.76 -0.36
C ARG A 305 20.17 32.10 0.25
N ILE A 306 20.16 32.20 1.58
CA ILE A 306 20.59 33.40 2.31
C ILE A 306 22.06 33.71 2.00
N SER A 307 22.94 32.71 2.03
CA SER A 307 24.36 32.89 1.70
C SER A 307 24.56 33.42 0.27
N ARG A 308 23.78 32.91 -0.70
CA ARG A 308 23.80 33.41 -2.09
C ARG A 308 23.29 34.83 -2.21
N LEU A 309 22.21 35.18 -1.49
CA LEU A 309 21.70 36.56 -1.45
C LEU A 309 22.72 37.50 -0.84
N SER A 310 23.36 37.11 0.26
CA SER A 310 24.44 37.88 0.90
C SER A 310 25.60 38.14 -0.06
N ALA A 311 26.04 37.11 -0.79
CA ALA A 311 27.10 37.25 -1.80
C ALA A 311 26.72 38.21 -2.94
N ARG A 312 25.46 38.16 -3.42
CA ARG A 312 24.96 39.10 -4.43
C ARG A 312 24.90 40.53 -3.90
N LEU A 313 24.47 40.71 -2.64
CA LEU A 313 24.42 42.01 -1.99
C LEU A 313 25.82 42.62 -1.85
N ALA A 314 26.80 41.80 -1.48
CA ALA A 314 28.20 42.20 -1.40
C ALA A 314 28.78 42.60 -2.77
N GLY A 315 28.44 41.85 -3.83
CA GLY A 315 28.83 42.20 -5.20
C GLY A 315 28.24 43.54 -5.66
N CYS A 316 26.94 43.76 -5.42
CA CYS A 316 26.27 45.02 -5.76
C CYS A 316 26.87 46.20 -4.99
N LYS A 317 27.20 46.02 -3.71
CA LYS A 317 27.91 47.03 -2.92
C LYS A 317 29.27 47.38 -3.53
N GLY A 318 30.03 46.38 -3.99
CA GLY A 318 31.31 46.59 -4.67
C GLY A 318 31.18 47.37 -5.98
N GLU A 319 30.14 47.11 -6.78
CA GLU A 319 29.85 47.90 -7.99
C GLU A 319 29.50 49.36 -7.66
N ILE A 320 28.69 49.59 -6.61
CA ILE A 320 28.35 50.94 -6.15
C ILE A 320 29.61 51.70 -5.73
N ASP A 321 30.51 51.07 -4.97
CA ASP A 321 31.76 51.69 -4.52
C ASP A 321 32.68 52.02 -5.72
N ARG A 322 32.71 51.16 -6.75
CA ARG A 322 33.44 51.41 -7.99
C ARG A 322 32.87 52.61 -8.75
N LEU A 323 31.56 52.66 -8.97
CA LEU A 323 30.89 53.78 -9.64
C LEU A 323 31.12 55.10 -8.88
N ARG A 324 31.15 55.05 -7.54
CA ARG A 324 31.46 56.21 -6.70
C ARG A 324 32.89 56.71 -6.89
N SER A 325 33.85 55.81 -7.10
CA SER A 325 35.24 56.17 -7.42
C SER A 325 35.38 56.76 -8.82
N GLU A 326 34.73 56.16 -9.82
CA GLU A 326 34.74 56.64 -11.21
C GLU A 326 34.11 58.05 -11.32
N THR A 327 32.97 58.27 -10.66
CA THR A 327 32.34 59.61 -10.58
C THR A 327 33.20 60.63 -9.85
N ALA A 328 33.90 60.24 -8.78
CA ALA A 328 34.84 61.13 -8.09
C ALA A 328 36.03 61.53 -8.98
N THR A 329 36.52 60.61 -9.81
CA THR A 329 37.61 60.85 -10.77
C THR A 329 37.15 61.77 -11.89
N CYS A 330 36.01 61.46 -12.53
CA CYS A 330 35.42 62.31 -13.57
C CYS A 330 35.17 63.74 -13.09
N ARG A 331 34.70 63.92 -11.83
CA ARG A 331 34.55 65.24 -11.22
C ARG A 331 35.89 65.99 -11.09
N LYS A 332 36.98 65.28 -10.79
CA LYS A 332 38.32 65.87 -10.70
C LYS A 332 38.78 66.33 -12.10
N ASP A 333 38.67 65.45 -13.09
CA ASP A 333 39.07 65.76 -14.47
C ASP A 333 38.27 66.97 -15.02
N LEU A 334 36.97 67.05 -14.73
CA LEU A 334 36.15 68.20 -15.10
C LEU A 334 36.63 69.49 -14.43
N SER A 335 37.03 69.43 -13.16
CA SER A 335 37.59 70.57 -12.43
C SER A 335 38.89 71.07 -13.07
N ASP A 336 39.76 70.14 -13.47
CA ASP A 336 41.04 70.46 -14.10
C ASP A 336 40.81 71.15 -15.47
N VAL A 337 39.89 70.63 -16.29
CA VAL A 337 39.50 71.25 -17.58
C VAL A 337 38.91 72.65 -17.38
N LEU A 338 38.02 72.83 -16.39
CA LEU A 338 37.45 74.15 -16.10
C LEU A 338 38.53 75.16 -15.71
N GLN A 339 39.56 74.72 -14.97
CA GLN A 339 40.70 75.56 -14.61
C GLN A 339 41.54 75.94 -15.83
N GLU A 340 41.80 75.00 -16.75
CA GLU A 340 42.49 75.29 -18.01
C GLU A 340 41.70 76.29 -18.87
N VAL A 341 40.39 76.11 -19.02
CA VAL A 341 39.53 77.05 -19.74
C VAL A 341 39.57 78.43 -19.08
N GLN A 342 39.54 78.51 -17.75
CA GLN A 342 39.65 79.78 -17.03
C GLN A 342 41.00 80.46 -17.28
N GLN A 343 42.11 79.70 -17.27
CA GLN A 343 43.43 80.23 -17.60
C GLN A 343 43.48 80.74 -19.05
N PHE A 344 42.93 79.97 -20.00
CA PHE A 344 42.86 80.36 -21.41
C PHE A 344 42.06 81.66 -21.61
N ILE A 345 40.89 81.79 -20.97
CA ILE A 345 40.08 83.01 -21.01
C ILE A 345 40.88 84.20 -20.44
N SER A 346 41.62 84.00 -19.35
CA SER A 346 42.46 85.07 -18.77
C SER A 346 43.58 85.51 -19.72
N TYR A 347 44.18 84.56 -20.45
CA TYR A 347 45.23 84.83 -21.43
C TYR A 347 44.70 85.61 -22.64
N ILE A 348 43.52 85.24 -23.17
CA ILE A 348 42.84 86.02 -24.21
C ILE A 348 42.52 87.43 -23.69
N GLY A 349 42.02 87.56 -22.47
CA GLY A 349 41.72 88.86 -21.86
C GLY A 349 42.94 89.79 -21.74
N ALA A 350 44.15 89.24 -21.58
CA ALA A 350 45.39 90.01 -21.58
C ALA A 350 45.86 90.42 -23.01
N CYS A 351 45.46 89.67 -24.04
CA CYS A 351 45.80 89.94 -25.43
C CYS A 351 44.79 90.86 -26.15
N VAL A 352 43.61 91.08 -25.56
CA VAL A 352 42.58 91.98 -26.09
C VAL A 352 42.65 93.34 -25.36
N PRO A 353 43.06 94.43 -26.03
CA PRO A 353 43.08 95.75 -25.42
C PRO A 353 41.66 96.23 -25.08
N MET A 354 41.46 96.78 -23.88
CA MET A 354 40.17 97.26 -23.35
C MET A 354 39.49 98.33 -24.22
N ASP A 355 40.21 98.95 -25.15
CA ASP A 355 39.70 100.06 -25.97
C ASP A 355 39.00 99.60 -27.27
N ALA A 356 38.93 98.28 -27.54
CA ALA A 356 38.40 97.75 -28.81
C ALA A 356 36.91 97.35 -28.80
N VAL A 357 36.10 97.81 -27.83
CA VAL A 357 34.63 97.64 -27.88
C VAL A 357 33.91 98.97 -27.68
N THR A 358 34.15 99.92 -28.57
CA THR A 358 33.23 101.05 -28.82
C THR A 358 32.20 100.63 -29.88
N LYS A 359 31.25 99.76 -29.47
CA LYS A 359 29.86 99.65 -29.97
C LYS A 359 29.28 98.31 -29.52
N VAL A 360 28.57 98.33 -28.39
CA VAL A 360 27.70 97.22 -27.98
C VAL A 360 26.35 97.39 -28.70
N PRO A 361 25.92 96.46 -29.55
CA PRO A 361 24.57 96.48 -30.10
C PRO A 361 23.56 96.22 -28.97
N LYS A 362 22.43 96.96 -28.97
CA LYS A 362 21.38 96.94 -27.91
C LYS A 362 20.75 95.57 -27.59
N HIS A 363 21.13 94.47 -28.24
CA HIS A 363 20.61 93.13 -27.96
C HIS A 363 21.47 92.29 -27.00
N MET A 364 22.68 92.73 -26.61
CA MET A 364 23.57 91.95 -25.72
C MET A 364 23.49 92.30 -24.23
N THR A 365 22.66 93.26 -23.82
CA THR A 365 22.43 93.60 -22.40
C THR A 365 21.73 92.49 -21.60
N ALA A 366 21.10 91.51 -22.26
CA ALA A 366 20.46 90.39 -21.57
C ALA A 366 21.46 89.37 -20.99
N PHE A 367 22.69 89.31 -21.50
CA PHE A 367 23.63 88.24 -21.12
C PHE A 367 24.48 88.58 -19.87
N GLN A 368 24.76 89.85 -19.62
CA GLN A 368 25.54 90.24 -18.44
C GLN A 368 24.74 90.16 -17.13
N GLN A 369 23.41 90.24 -17.18
CA GLN A 369 22.56 90.16 -15.98
C GLN A 369 22.46 88.74 -15.39
N LYS A 370 22.77 87.68 -16.16
CA LYS A 370 22.80 86.30 -15.65
C LYS A 370 24.13 85.88 -15.01
N ARG A 371 25.19 86.69 -15.15
CA ARG A 371 26.53 86.34 -14.63
C ARG A 371 26.65 86.44 -13.10
N ILE A 372 25.66 87.04 -12.42
CA ILE A 372 25.62 87.16 -10.96
C ILE A 372 24.90 85.96 -10.29
N ALA A 373 24.13 85.16 -11.04
CA ALA A 373 23.33 84.07 -10.44
C ALA A 373 24.09 82.76 -10.18
N TRP A 374 25.29 82.56 -10.74
CA TRP A 374 26.03 81.30 -10.61
C TRP A 374 27.14 81.30 -9.54
N ARG A 375 27.22 82.34 -8.69
CA ARG A 375 28.19 82.40 -7.58
C ARG A 375 27.62 82.05 -6.20
N CYS A 376 26.36 81.67 -6.12
CA CYS A 376 25.75 81.13 -4.91
C CYS A 376 24.78 79.98 -5.25
N GLN A 377 25.31 78.77 -5.39
CA GLN A 377 24.60 77.52 -5.04
C GLN A 377 25.59 76.37 -4.86
#